data_AF-A0A8H7PKE2-F1
#
_entry.id   AF-A0A8H7PKE2-F1
#
_cell.length_a   1.000
_cell.length_b   1.000
_cell.length_c   1.000
_cell.angle_alpha   90.00
_cell.angle_beta   90.00
_cell.angle_gamma   90.00
#
_symmetry.space_group_name_H-M   'P 1'
#
loop_
_entity.id
_entity.type
_entity.pdbx_description
1 polymer ?
#
loop_
_entity_poly.entity_id
_entity_poly.type
_entity_poly.pdbx_seq_one_letter_code
_entity_poly.pdbx_strand_id
1 'polypeptide(L)'
;MPSFFFKGDSGNSSNTIVDPSQTLLFEAQQEFINHRYDKAIPILEKAANQGSIRAAMHLASMAMREEHRRVCADCQVAAAWYIKALNLLTARAPNIPCTTESLELIEQVVELLMSHMLKDIGSKEGRTLTNILWSMGKDLKPRAAIKLGSSDVAKMTESDQMQVCYARAMCITIYNCRGFIYQAERNNEKAKHYYTKCVNVPATDIHSCDVAQKSAELSLGYLDRDSITSCSPLLTPSSPTSSIHSAHNCSGCGVEKAMMPVCSRCKVRRYCSNKCRLDHATEHEQECVTLRESRS
;
A
#
# COMPACT_ATOMS: atom_id res chain seq x y z
N MET A 1 10.18 13.05 -5.03
CA MET A 1 10.44 13.55 -3.66
C MET A 1 9.09 13.75 -2.98
N PRO A 2 8.78 13.08 -1.86
CA PRO A 2 7.68 13.52 -1.02
C PRO A 2 8.22 14.51 0.00
N SER A 3 7.87 15.77 -0.18
CA SER A 3 7.99 16.84 0.80
C SER A 3 7.08 16.55 1.98
N PHE A 4 7.66 16.14 3.10
CA PHE A 4 6.96 16.04 4.38
C PHE A 4 6.68 17.46 4.89
N PHE A 5 5.51 18.00 4.58
CA PHE A 5 5.02 19.25 5.17
C PHE A 5 4.53 18.97 6.58
N PHE A 6 5.23 19.52 7.57
CA PHE A 6 4.82 19.50 8.97
C PHE A 6 3.80 20.61 9.21
N LYS A 7 2.56 20.26 9.53
CA LYS A 7 1.57 21.21 10.05
C LYS A 7 1.61 21.12 11.58
N GLY A 8 2.19 22.12 12.22
CA GLY A 8 2.15 22.26 13.67
C GLY A 8 0.77 22.78 14.07
N ASP A 9 0.01 21.98 14.82
CA ASP A 9 -1.20 22.46 15.48
C ASP A 9 -0.79 23.19 16.77
N SER A 10 -0.87 24.51 16.71
CA SER A 10 -0.83 25.40 17.87
C SER A 10 -2.25 25.51 18.44
N GLY A 11 -2.51 24.89 19.58
CA GLY A 11 -3.84 24.89 20.20
C GLY A 11 -3.86 24.62 21.70
N ASN A 12 -3.78 25.72 22.45
CA ASN A 12 -4.36 25.96 23.78
C ASN A 12 -3.62 25.48 25.05
N SER A 13 -3.14 26.48 25.78
CA SER A 13 -2.57 26.44 27.12
C SER A 13 -3.63 26.09 28.17
N SER A 14 -3.47 24.94 28.80
CA SER A 14 -4.10 24.59 30.09
C SER A 14 -3.26 23.50 30.76
N ASN A 15 -2.52 23.88 31.80
CA ASN A 15 -1.78 23.08 32.79
C ASN A 15 -1.68 21.57 32.48
N THR A 16 -0.84 21.22 31.51
CA THR A 16 -0.77 19.85 30.97
C THR A 16 0.38 19.12 31.65
N ILE A 17 0.09 18.03 32.36
CA ILE A 17 1.13 17.05 32.71
C ILE A 17 1.68 16.56 31.35
N VAL A 18 2.83 17.09 30.95
CA VAL A 18 3.44 16.72 29.67
C VAL A 18 3.81 15.25 29.76
N ASP A 19 3.18 14.42 28.92
CA ASP A 19 3.46 13.00 28.84
C ASP A 19 4.98 12.80 28.63
N PRO A 20 5.68 12.07 29.51
CA PRO A 20 7.12 11.82 29.38
C PRO A 20 7.51 11.29 27.99
N SER A 21 6.64 10.51 27.35
CA SER A 21 6.87 9.95 26.03
C SER A 21 6.83 11.02 24.92
N GLN A 22 6.03 12.07 25.09
CA GLN A 22 5.96 13.21 24.17
C GLN A 22 7.19 14.11 24.30
N THR A 23 7.64 14.37 25.53
CA THR A 23 8.88 15.13 25.76
C THR A 23 10.08 14.48 25.08
N LEU A 24 10.23 13.15 25.25
CA LEU A 24 11.30 12.39 24.59
C LEU A 24 11.15 12.40 23.06
N LEU A 25 9.92 12.32 22.54
CA LEU A 25 9.69 12.40 21.10
C LEU A 25 10.16 13.74 20.53
N PHE A 26 9.86 14.86 21.21
CA PHE A 26 10.33 16.18 20.78
C PHE A 26 11.85 16.30 20.83
N GLU A 27 12.48 15.80 21.90
CA GLU A 27 13.93 15.76 22.02
C GLU A 27 14.58 14.95 20.88
N ALA A 28 14.06 13.76 20.61
CA ALA A 28 14.52 12.93 19.50
C ALA A 28 14.36 13.60 18.14
N GLN A 29 13.25 14.33 17.92
CA GLN A 29 13.01 15.05 16.68
C GLN A 29 14.04 16.17 16.46
N GLN A 30 14.45 16.86 17.52
CA GLN A 30 15.52 17.87 17.44
C GLN A 30 16.86 17.23 17.04
N GLU A 31 17.22 16.10 17.65
CA GLU A 31 18.45 15.37 17.27
C GLU A 31 18.38 14.87 15.82
N PHE A 32 17.21 14.41 15.38
CA PHE A 32 16.98 13.97 14.00
C PHE A 32 17.13 15.09 12.98
N ILE A 33 16.55 16.28 13.25
CA ILE A 33 16.68 17.47 12.39
C ILE A 33 18.15 17.90 12.29
N ASN A 34 18.92 17.74 13.36
CA ASN A 34 20.35 18.01 13.39
C ASN A 34 21.22 16.90 12.79
N HIS A 35 20.62 15.89 12.13
CA HIS A 35 21.31 14.74 11.57
C HIS A 35 22.14 13.91 12.57
N ARG A 36 21.82 13.99 13.87
CA ARG A 36 22.46 13.21 14.94
C ARG A 36 21.67 11.94 15.23
N TYR A 37 21.61 11.05 14.24
CA TYR A 37 20.80 9.82 14.30
C TYR A 37 21.26 8.87 15.42
N ASP A 38 22.56 8.81 15.68
CA ASP A 38 23.19 8.09 16.79
C ASP A 38 22.62 8.49 18.16
N LYS A 39 22.23 9.76 18.32
CA LYS A 39 21.57 10.29 19.52
C LYS A 39 20.05 10.15 19.45
N ALA A 40 19.45 10.36 18.28
CA ALA A 40 18.00 10.31 18.12
C ALA A 40 17.43 8.90 18.34
N ILE A 41 18.10 7.85 17.85
CA ILE A 41 17.64 6.46 17.95
C ILE A 41 17.38 6.03 19.41
N PRO A 42 18.34 6.12 20.35
CA PRO A 42 18.09 5.67 21.73
C PRO A 42 16.99 6.48 22.44
N ILE A 43 16.82 7.75 22.09
CA ILE A 43 15.74 8.59 22.64
C ILE A 43 14.38 8.13 22.08
N LEU A 44 14.30 7.85 20.78
CA LEU A 44 13.10 7.28 20.15
C LEU A 44 12.75 5.92 20.74
N GLU A 45 13.73 5.04 20.96
CA GLU A 45 13.50 3.73 21.58
C GLU A 45 12.90 3.88 22.97
N LYS A 46 13.46 4.80 23.78
CA LYS A 46 12.93 5.13 25.10
C LYS A 46 11.51 5.67 25.02
N ALA A 47 11.22 6.61 24.11
CA ALA A 47 9.89 7.16 23.92
C ALA A 47 8.87 6.09 23.48
N ALA A 48 9.25 5.20 22.56
CA ALA A 48 8.42 4.09 22.10
C ALA A 48 8.15 3.07 23.23
N ASN A 49 9.15 2.80 24.08
CA ASN A 49 9.01 1.96 25.26
C ASN A 49 8.10 2.59 26.32
N GLN A 50 8.00 3.93 26.35
CA GLN A 50 7.06 4.67 27.19
C GLN A 50 5.67 4.85 26.55
N GLY A 51 5.43 4.23 25.39
CA GLY A 51 4.11 4.18 24.77
C GLY A 51 3.87 5.21 23.66
N SER A 52 4.90 5.89 23.17
CA SER A 52 4.78 6.77 22.00
C SER A 52 4.67 5.98 20.70
N ILE A 53 3.48 5.98 20.09
CA ILE A 53 3.20 5.36 18.77
C ILE A 53 4.09 6.01 17.70
N ARG A 54 4.16 7.34 17.69
CA ARG A 54 4.92 8.11 16.71
C ARG A 54 6.43 7.82 16.79
N ALA A 55 6.98 7.63 17.99
CA ALA A 55 8.38 7.23 18.13
C ALA A 55 8.65 5.86 17.49
N ALA A 56 7.77 4.88 17.71
CA ALA A 56 7.86 3.58 17.07
C ALA A 56 7.75 3.67 15.53
N MET A 57 6.87 4.51 15.00
CA MET A 57 6.76 4.77 13.56
C MET A 57 8.04 5.39 12.98
N HIS A 58 8.67 6.32 13.71
CA HIS A 58 9.94 6.92 13.29
C HIS A 58 11.06 5.87 13.23
N LEU A 59 11.18 5.01 14.23
CA LEU A 59 12.16 3.91 14.23
C LEU A 59 11.94 2.94 13.06
N ALA A 60 10.68 2.59 12.78
CA ALA A 60 10.35 1.74 11.64
C ALA A 60 10.77 2.39 10.30
N SER A 61 10.48 3.69 10.14
CA SER A 61 10.86 4.46 8.96
C SER A 61 12.37 4.59 8.80
N MET A 62 13.12 4.69 9.90
CA MET A 62 14.59 4.75 9.87
C MET A 62 15.19 3.41 9.44
N ALA A 63 14.70 2.29 9.98
CA ALA A 63 15.12 0.95 9.57
C ALA A 63 14.90 0.70 8.06
N MET A 64 13.88 1.30 7.46
CA MET A 64 13.65 1.22 6.01
C MET A 64 14.59 2.09 5.14
N ARG A 65 15.26 3.09 5.70
CA ARG A 65 16.06 4.08 4.92
C ARG A 65 17.49 3.66 4.67
N GLU A 66 18.04 2.72 5.44
CA GLU A 66 19.44 2.28 5.28
C GLU A 66 19.68 1.44 4.02
N GLU A 67 18.62 1.19 3.24
CA GLU A 67 18.59 0.14 2.22
C GLU A 67 18.49 0.67 0.79
N HIS A 68 19.53 1.34 0.31
CA HIS A 68 19.63 1.73 -1.10
C HIS A 68 20.06 0.60 -2.04
N ARG A 69 20.26 -0.66 -1.57
CA ARG A 69 20.73 -1.76 -2.43
C ARG A 69 20.10 -3.13 -2.10
N ARG A 70 18.89 -3.33 -2.63
CA ARG A 70 18.35 -4.59 -3.21
C ARG A 70 18.17 -5.84 -2.34
N VAL A 71 18.41 -5.83 -1.04
CA VAL A 71 17.93 -6.88 -0.14
C VAL A 71 17.36 -6.22 1.09
N CYS A 72 16.10 -6.51 1.35
CA CYS A 72 15.26 -6.14 2.51
C CYS A 72 15.77 -6.79 3.80
N ALA A 73 17.00 -6.45 4.19
CA ALA A 73 17.69 -6.91 5.38
C ALA A 73 16.98 -6.41 6.66
N ASP A 74 16.53 -5.16 6.68
CA ASP A 74 16.01 -4.53 7.91
C ASP A 74 14.49 -4.34 7.93
N CYS A 75 13.77 -4.90 6.95
CA CYS A 75 12.32 -4.88 6.95
C CYS A 75 11.71 -5.65 8.14
N GLN A 76 12.41 -6.65 8.67
CA GLN A 76 11.98 -7.34 9.89
C GLN A 76 12.09 -6.41 11.11
N VAL A 77 13.13 -5.57 11.18
CA VAL A 77 13.29 -4.55 12.22
C VAL A 77 12.18 -3.50 12.09
N ALA A 78 11.92 -3.02 10.87
CA ALA A 78 10.82 -2.08 10.62
C ALA A 78 9.46 -2.70 10.99
N ALA A 79 9.22 -3.96 10.62
CA ALA A 79 8.01 -4.69 10.96
C ALA A 79 7.84 -4.83 12.48
N ALA A 80 8.91 -5.13 13.22
CA ALA A 80 8.86 -5.22 14.68
C ALA A 80 8.42 -3.90 15.33
N TRP A 81 8.94 -2.76 14.85
CA TRP A 81 8.54 -1.44 15.33
C TRP A 81 7.09 -1.10 14.97
N TYR A 82 6.63 -1.44 13.76
CA TYR A 82 5.23 -1.27 13.40
C TYR A 82 4.28 -2.17 14.20
N ILE A 83 4.67 -3.42 14.48
CA ILE A 83 3.91 -4.32 15.38
C ILE A 83 3.78 -3.65 16.76
N LYS A 84 4.87 -3.08 17.29
CA LYS A 84 4.83 -2.34 18.55
C LYS A 84 3.88 -1.15 18.49
N ALA A 85 3.95 -0.33 17.44
CA ALA A 85 3.08 0.82 17.25
C ALA A 85 1.60 0.42 17.19
N LEU A 86 1.26 -0.62 16.45
CA LEU A 86 -0.11 -1.14 16.36
C LEU A 86 -0.60 -1.71 17.69
N ASN A 87 0.25 -2.45 18.42
CA ASN A 87 -0.10 -2.97 19.74
C ASN A 87 -0.39 -1.84 20.73
N LEU A 88 0.44 -0.79 20.74
CA LEU A 88 0.22 0.42 21.55
C LEU A 88 -1.10 1.10 21.17
N LEU A 89 -1.40 1.21 19.87
CA LEU A 89 -2.67 1.76 19.38
C LEU A 89 -3.88 0.97 19.90
N THR A 90 -3.82 -0.36 19.82
CA THR A 90 -4.92 -1.24 20.27
C THR A 90 -5.04 -1.36 21.78
N ALA A 91 -3.95 -1.13 22.53
CA ALA A 91 -3.97 -1.21 23.99
C ALA A 91 -4.51 0.06 24.67
N ARG A 92 -4.44 1.22 24.00
CA ARG A 92 -4.84 2.52 24.57
C ARG A 92 -6.34 2.67 24.82
N ALA A 93 -7.18 1.96 24.07
CA ALA A 93 -8.62 2.14 24.12
C ALA A 93 -9.36 0.84 23.77
N PRO A 94 -10.59 0.64 24.30
CA PRO A 94 -11.40 -0.54 23.97
C PRO A 94 -11.80 -0.59 22.49
N ASN A 95 -11.82 0.56 21.82
CA ASN A 95 -12.06 0.68 20.39
C ASN A 95 -10.87 1.40 19.75
N ILE A 96 -10.53 1.04 18.52
CA ILE A 96 -9.48 1.69 17.74
C ILE A 96 -9.83 3.18 17.57
N PRO A 97 -8.96 4.11 17.99
CA PRO A 97 -9.18 5.52 17.73
C PRO A 97 -9.05 5.77 16.23
N CYS A 98 -10.03 6.44 15.62
CA CYS A 98 -10.03 6.76 14.20
C CYS A 98 -9.53 8.19 14.01
N THR A 99 -8.21 8.33 13.96
CA THR A 99 -7.51 9.61 13.83
C THR A 99 -6.55 9.59 12.65
N THR A 100 -6.00 10.75 12.30
CA THR A 100 -4.94 10.88 11.28
C THR A 100 -3.73 10.01 11.62
N GLU A 101 -3.24 10.01 12.86
CA GLU A 101 -2.10 9.18 13.30
C GLU A 101 -2.35 7.68 13.08
N SER A 102 -3.59 7.24 13.33
CA SER A 102 -3.97 5.84 13.17
C SER A 102 -4.04 5.42 11.70
N LEU A 103 -4.53 6.33 10.83
CA LEU A 103 -4.52 6.13 9.39
C LEU A 103 -3.10 6.10 8.83
N GLU A 104 -2.26 7.07 9.19
CA GLU A 104 -0.85 7.15 8.77
C GLU A 104 -0.07 5.87 9.15
N LEU A 105 -0.30 5.36 10.37
CA LEU A 105 0.30 4.09 10.80
C LEU A 105 -0.13 2.93 9.89
N ILE A 106 -1.43 2.79 9.62
CA ILE A 106 -1.93 1.70 8.77
C ILE A 106 -1.40 1.82 7.34
N GLU A 107 -1.37 3.02 6.77
CA GLU A 107 -0.85 3.26 5.42
C GLU A 107 0.63 2.86 5.32
N GLN A 108 1.46 3.24 6.30
CA GLN A 108 2.87 2.85 6.33
C GLN A 108 3.08 1.34 6.49
N VAL A 109 2.26 0.68 7.32
CA VAL A 109 2.32 -0.79 7.47
C VAL A 109 1.92 -1.47 6.17
N VAL A 110 0.87 -0.99 5.51
CA VAL A 110 0.47 -1.53 4.20
C VAL A 110 1.57 -1.33 3.17
N GLU A 111 2.22 -0.16 3.12
CA GLU A 111 3.35 0.08 2.23
C GLU A 111 4.49 -0.91 2.48
N LEU A 112 4.87 -1.15 3.73
CA LEU A 112 5.87 -2.16 4.10
C LEU A 112 5.46 -3.55 3.59
N LEU A 113 4.22 -3.96 3.83
CA LEU A 113 3.73 -5.29 3.43
C LEU A 113 3.75 -5.46 1.91
N MET A 114 3.33 -4.45 1.18
CA MET A 114 3.10 -4.50 -0.26
C MET A 114 4.39 -4.36 -1.06
N SER A 115 5.27 -3.45 -0.63
CA SER A 115 6.50 -3.11 -1.36
C SER A 115 7.70 -3.98 -0.96
N HIS A 116 7.73 -4.45 0.29
CA HIS A 116 8.92 -5.12 0.84
C HIS A 116 8.65 -6.56 1.28
N MET A 117 7.53 -6.81 1.96
CA MET A 117 7.30 -8.12 2.59
C MET A 117 6.44 -9.09 1.76
N LEU A 118 6.00 -8.74 0.55
CA LEU A 118 5.09 -9.60 -0.21
C LEU A 118 5.66 -11.02 -0.46
N LYS A 119 6.98 -11.11 -0.70
CA LYS A 119 7.68 -12.40 -0.89
C LYS A 119 7.92 -13.15 0.42
N ASP A 120 7.91 -12.46 1.54
CA ASP A 120 8.18 -12.98 2.88
C ASP A 120 6.98 -12.76 3.82
N ILE A 121 5.77 -12.74 3.26
CA ILE A 121 4.54 -12.48 4.03
C ILE A 121 4.27 -13.60 5.03
N GLY A 122 4.81 -14.79 4.75
CA GLY A 122 4.78 -15.97 5.61
C GLY A 122 5.76 -15.93 6.78
N SER A 123 6.63 -14.92 6.88
CA SER A 123 7.48 -14.69 8.07
C SER A 123 6.63 -14.53 9.34
N LYS A 124 7.28 -14.62 10.50
CA LYS A 124 6.61 -14.39 11.78
C LYS A 124 6.05 -12.96 11.86
N GLU A 125 6.84 -11.98 11.44
CA GLU A 125 6.50 -10.57 11.46
C GLU A 125 5.42 -10.25 10.42
N GLY A 126 5.57 -10.78 9.20
CA GLY A 126 4.56 -10.65 8.13
C GLY A 126 3.20 -11.20 8.56
N ARG A 127 3.15 -12.41 9.13
CA ARG A 127 1.91 -12.98 9.67
C ARG A 127 1.34 -12.15 10.83
N THR A 128 2.19 -11.66 11.72
CA THR A 128 1.75 -10.85 12.87
C THR A 128 1.10 -9.54 12.43
N LEU A 129 1.79 -8.75 11.59
CA LEU A 129 1.27 -7.48 11.08
C LEU A 129 -0.07 -7.66 10.40
N THR A 130 -0.13 -8.68 9.57
CA THR A 130 -1.25 -8.93 8.68
C THR A 130 -2.45 -9.43 9.51
N ASN A 131 -2.24 -10.27 10.52
CA ASN A 131 -3.22 -10.62 11.56
C ASN A 131 -3.79 -9.42 12.30
N ILE A 132 -2.94 -8.50 12.74
CA ILE A 132 -3.38 -7.29 13.43
C ILE A 132 -4.25 -6.45 12.49
N LEU A 133 -3.81 -6.19 11.26
CA LEU A 133 -4.59 -5.42 10.27
C LEU A 133 -5.95 -6.06 9.98
N TRP A 134 -6.03 -7.37 9.84
CA TRP A 134 -7.32 -8.04 9.59
C TRP A 134 -8.25 -8.00 10.79
N SER A 135 -7.71 -8.02 12.02
CA SER A 135 -8.52 -7.80 13.22
C SER A 135 -9.07 -6.39 13.24
N MET A 136 -8.19 -5.40 13.02
CA MET A 136 -8.59 -3.99 12.98
C MET A 136 -9.67 -3.73 11.92
N GLY A 137 -9.53 -4.31 10.72
CA GLY A 137 -10.54 -4.18 9.67
C GLY A 137 -11.92 -4.73 10.06
N LYS A 138 -11.98 -5.74 10.93
CA LYS A 138 -13.25 -6.24 11.48
C LYS A 138 -13.84 -5.24 12.49
N ASP A 139 -13.00 -4.72 13.38
CA ASP A 139 -13.41 -3.82 14.46
C ASP A 139 -13.86 -2.44 13.94
N LEU A 140 -13.26 -1.98 12.84
CA LEU A 140 -13.60 -0.72 12.18
C LEU A 140 -14.88 -0.80 11.34
N LYS A 141 -15.27 -2.01 10.89
CA LYS A 141 -16.36 -2.21 9.93
C LYS A 141 -17.71 -1.60 10.39
N PRO A 142 -18.18 -1.78 11.64
CA PRO A 142 -19.45 -1.20 12.08
C PRO A 142 -19.45 0.33 11.96
N ARG A 143 -18.33 0.99 12.31
CA ARG A 143 -18.18 2.44 12.24
C ARG A 143 -18.11 2.92 10.79
N ALA A 144 -17.37 2.22 9.92
CA ALA A 144 -17.26 2.55 8.51
C ALA A 144 -18.59 2.43 7.73
N ALA A 145 -19.50 1.58 8.19
CA ALA A 145 -20.81 1.34 7.58
C ALA A 145 -21.88 2.39 7.91
N ILE A 146 -21.61 3.32 8.84
CA ILE A 146 -22.56 4.39 9.22
C ILE A 146 -22.83 5.26 7.98
N LYS A 147 -24.11 5.45 7.63
CA LYS A 147 -24.53 6.29 6.50
C LYS A 147 -24.61 7.75 6.93
N LEU A 148 -23.67 8.57 6.48
CA LEU A 148 -23.71 10.02 6.71
C LEU A 148 -24.93 10.61 5.98
N GLY A 149 -25.75 11.42 6.68
CA GLY A 149 -26.95 12.04 6.12
C GLY A 149 -28.29 11.37 6.46
N SER A 150 -28.34 10.32 7.29
CA SER A 150 -29.61 9.83 7.85
C SER A 150 -30.14 10.72 8.98
N SER A 151 -31.43 10.59 9.32
CA SER A 151 -32.06 11.32 10.44
C SER A 151 -31.31 11.12 11.78
N ASP A 152 -30.61 10.01 11.95
CA ASP A 152 -29.82 9.71 13.16
C ASP A 152 -28.46 10.44 13.18
N VAL A 153 -27.94 10.84 12.02
CA VAL A 153 -26.65 11.54 11.87
C VAL A 153 -26.75 13.04 12.09
N ALA A 154 -27.95 13.62 12.03
CA ALA A 154 -28.18 15.05 12.30
C ALA A 154 -27.76 15.50 13.71
N LYS A 155 -27.50 14.55 14.62
CA LYS A 155 -27.01 14.79 15.99
C LYS A 155 -25.51 14.55 16.18
N MET A 156 -24.80 14.04 15.17
CA MET A 156 -23.37 13.75 15.27
C MET A 156 -22.54 15.03 15.24
N THR A 157 -21.54 15.11 16.12
CA THR A 157 -20.56 16.21 16.08
C THR A 157 -19.68 16.10 14.84
N GLU A 158 -19.05 17.20 14.45
CA GLU A 158 -18.04 17.20 13.38
C GLU A 158 -16.91 16.20 13.65
N SER A 159 -16.51 16.07 14.93
CA SER A 159 -15.53 15.07 15.38
C SER A 159 -15.97 13.64 15.13
N ASP A 160 -17.25 13.32 15.38
CA ASP A 160 -17.77 11.97 15.13
C ASP A 160 -17.82 11.65 13.65
N GLN A 161 -18.22 12.62 12.81
CA GLN A 161 -18.22 12.46 11.36
C GLN A 161 -16.80 12.24 10.82
N MET A 162 -15.83 12.99 11.33
CA MET A 162 -14.42 12.83 11.00
C MET A 162 -13.90 11.42 11.37
N GLN A 163 -14.27 10.90 12.54
CA GLN A 163 -13.93 9.53 12.93
C GLN A 163 -14.53 8.47 12.00
N VAL A 164 -15.75 8.69 11.48
CA VAL A 164 -16.34 7.81 10.47
C VAL A 164 -15.54 7.86 9.16
N CYS A 165 -15.12 9.05 8.72
CA CYS A 165 -14.26 9.21 7.55
C CYS A 165 -12.93 8.46 7.71
N TYR A 166 -12.24 8.62 8.83
CA TYR A 166 -11.01 7.87 9.12
C TYR A 166 -11.26 6.35 9.19
N ALA A 167 -12.36 5.90 9.80
CA ALA A 167 -12.69 4.48 9.85
C ALA A 167 -12.89 3.88 8.45
N ARG A 168 -13.55 4.62 7.54
CA ARG A 168 -13.70 4.23 6.14
C ARG A 168 -12.35 4.16 5.44
N ALA A 169 -11.51 5.18 5.59
CA ALA A 169 -10.18 5.22 5.00
C ALA A 169 -9.33 4.03 5.43
N MET A 170 -9.26 3.77 6.72
CA MET A 170 -8.53 2.63 7.28
C MET A 170 -9.09 1.29 6.74
N CYS A 171 -10.42 1.14 6.64
CA CYS A 171 -11.03 -0.06 6.06
C CYS A 171 -10.68 -0.25 4.58
N ILE A 172 -10.75 0.82 3.78
CA ILE A 172 -10.40 0.82 2.35
C ILE A 172 -8.96 0.36 2.19
N THR A 173 -8.03 0.98 2.93
CA THR A 173 -6.60 0.65 2.89
C THR A 173 -6.35 -0.82 3.28
N ILE A 174 -6.98 -1.32 4.35
CA ILE A 174 -6.86 -2.72 4.78
C ILE A 174 -7.44 -3.69 3.75
N TYR A 175 -8.62 -3.41 3.18
CA TYR A 175 -9.24 -4.29 2.19
C TYR A 175 -8.47 -4.33 0.88
N ASN A 176 -7.96 -3.18 0.41
CA ASN A 176 -7.12 -3.12 -0.78
C ASN A 176 -5.84 -3.95 -0.60
N CYS A 177 -5.12 -3.75 0.52
CA CYS A 177 -3.92 -4.53 0.87
C CYS A 177 -4.22 -6.04 0.90
N ARG A 178 -5.31 -6.44 1.55
CA ARG A 178 -5.68 -7.85 1.64
C ARG A 178 -6.04 -8.45 0.28
N GLY A 179 -6.73 -7.71 -0.58
CA GLY A 179 -7.02 -8.12 -1.95
C GLY A 179 -5.74 -8.38 -2.73
N PHE A 180 -4.76 -7.50 -2.61
CA PHE A 180 -3.48 -7.62 -3.28
C PHE A 180 -2.65 -8.81 -2.78
N ILE A 181 -2.59 -9.04 -1.47
CA ILE A 181 -1.90 -10.22 -0.91
C ILE A 181 -2.51 -11.51 -1.48
N TYR A 182 -3.84 -11.64 -1.48
CA TYR A 182 -4.49 -12.83 -2.05
C TYR A 182 -4.28 -12.95 -3.56
N GLN A 183 -4.22 -11.83 -4.28
CA GLN A 183 -3.90 -11.84 -5.70
C GLN A 183 -2.46 -12.34 -5.95
N ALA A 184 -1.50 -11.91 -5.12
CA ALA A 184 -0.13 -12.39 -5.19
C ALA A 184 0.00 -13.90 -4.87
N GLU A 185 -0.83 -14.40 -3.94
CA GLU A 185 -0.98 -15.83 -3.62
C GLU A 185 -1.74 -16.62 -4.70
N ARG A 186 -2.19 -15.98 -5.78
CA ARG A 186 -3.04 -16.57 -6.84
C ARG A 186 -4.40 -17.07 -6.34
N ASN A 187 -4.87 -16.56 -5.20
CA ASN A 187 -6.20 -16.82 -4.69
C ASN A 187 -7.19 -15.77 -5.22
N ASN A 188 -7.51 -15.89 -6.51
CA ASN A 188 -8.31 -14.89 -7.23
C ASN A 188 -9.70 -14.69 -6.63
N GLU A 189 -10.34 -15.76 -6.14
CA GLU A 189 -11.66 -15.68 -5.50
C GLU A 189 -11.64 -14.79 -4.24
N LYS A 190 -10.65 -15.00 -3.37
CA LYS A 190 -10.48 -14.15 -2.19
C LYS A 190 -10.05 -12.74 -2.57
N ALA A 191 -9.18 -12.60 -3.57
CA ALA A 191 -8.77 -11.29 -4.07
C ALA A 191 -9.98 -10.47 -4.54
N LYS A 192 -10.82 -11.04 -5.43
CA LYS A 192 -12.07 -10.44 -5.90
C LYS A 192 -12.97 -10.06 -4.72
N HIS A 193 -13.17 -10.96 -3.77
CA HIS A 193 -13.99 -10.68 -2.58
C HIS A 193 -13.53 -9.44 -1.80
N TYR A 194 -12.22 -9.30 -1.56
CA TYR A 194 -11.71 -8.16 -0.80
C TYR A 194 -11.64 -6.86 -1.61
N TYR A 195 -11.36 -6.92 -2.90
CA TYR A 195 -11.48 -5.73 -3.76
C TYR A 195 -12.92 -5.26 -3.86
N THR A 196 -13.90 -6.15 -4.02
CA THR A 196 -15.33 -5.80 -3.98
C THR A 196 -15.70 -5.15 -2.65
N LYS A 197 -15.17 -5.64 -1.52
CA LYS A 197 -15.38 -4.98 -0.22
C LYS A 197 -14.77 -3.59 -0.16
N CYS A 198 -13.58 -3.39 -0.73
CA CYS A 198 -12.90 -2.11 -0.80
C CYS A 198 -13.74 -1.06 -1.56
N VAL A 199 -14.21 -1.42 -2.76
CA VAL A 199 -15.02 -0.54 -3.62
C VAL A 199 -16.37 -0.21 -2.99
N ASN A 200 -16.96 -1.14 -2.24
CA ASN A 200 -18.26 -0.94 -1.58
C ASN A 200 -18.19 -0.18 -0.25
N VAL A 201 -16.99 0.20 0.25
CA VAL A 201 -16.92 1.12 1.39
C VAL A 201 -17.44 2.49 0.93
N PRO A 202 -18.33 3.15 1.68
CA PRO A 202 -18.83 4.47 1.30
C PRO A 202 -17.68 5.48 1.12
N ALA A 203 -17.83 6.38 0.15
CA ALA A 203 -16.85 7.41 -0.15
C ALA A 203 -16.55 8.32 1.07
N THR A 204 -15.38 8.94 1.04
CA THR A 204 -14.89 9.88 2.05
C THR A 204 -14.02 10.92 1.35
N ASP A 205 -13.92 12.12 1.92
CA ASP A 205 -13.12 13.22 1.34
C ASP A 205 -11.59 13.02 1.51
N ILE A 206 -11.16 11.89 2.08
CA ILE A 206 -9.74 11.56 2.27
C ILE A 206 -9.18 11.02 0.94
N HIS A 207 -8.32 11.81 0.29
CA HIS A 207 -7.77 11.53 -1.04
C HIS A 207 -7.09 10.16 -1.20
N SER A 208 -6.41 9.62 -0.18
CA SER A 208 -5.75 8.31 -0.28
C SER A 208 -6.75 7.17 -0.52
N CYS A 209 -8.00 7.33 -0.07
CA CYS A 209 -9.08 6.37 -0.28
C CYS A 209 -9.45 6.22 -1.75
N ASP A 210 -9.59 7.33 -2.47
CA ASP A 210 -9.96 7.34 -3.89
C ASP A 210 -8.94 6.57 -4.72
N VAL A 211 -7.65 6.74 -4.41
CA VAL A 211 -6.56 6.03 -5.09
C VAL A 211 -6.66 4.53 -4.83
N ALA A 212 -6.89 4.13 -3.57
CA ALA A 212 -7.01 2.73 -3.19
C ALA A 212 -8.27 2.05 -3.78
N GLN A 213 -9.41 2.75 -3.82
CA GLN A 213 -10.64 2.23 -4.43
C GLN A 213 -10.50 2.10 -5.95
N LYS A 214 -9.96 3.10 -6.64
CA LYS A 214 -9.66 3.00 -8.08
C LYS A 214 -8.68 1.87 -8.38
N SER A 215 -7.67 1.67 -7.54
CA SER A 215 -6.76 0.54 -7.66
C SER A 215 -7.49 -0.81 -7.54
N ALA A 216 -8.43 -0.93 -6.58
CA ALA A 216 -9.23 -2.13 -6.41
C ALA A 216 -10.19 -2.39 -7.59
N GLU A 217 -10.83 -1.35 -8.14
CA GLU A 217 -11.66 -1.43 -9.35
C GLU A 217 -10.88 -1.94 -10.55
N LEU A 218 -9.68 -1.41 -10.78
CA LEU A 218 -8.79 -1.86 -11.84
C LEU A 218 -8.42 -3.33 -11.66
N SER A 219 -8.05 -3.73 -10.44
CA SER A 219 -7.72 -5.13 -10.13
C SER A 219 -8.90 -6.09 -10.37
N LEU A 220 -10.12 -5.70 -10.02
CA LEU A 220 -11.33 -6.48 -10.34
C LEU A 220 -11.49 -6.67 -11.84
N GLY A 221 -11.32 -5.59 -12.62
CA GLY A 221 -11.41 -5.66 -14.08
C GLY A 221 -10.39 -6.62 -14.71
N TYR A 222 -9.19 -6.74 -14.16
CA TYR A 222 -8.21 -7.74 -14.61
C TYR A 222 -8.64 -9.16 -14.25
N LEU A 223 -9.07 -9.37 -13.01
CA LEU A 223 -9.45 -10.70 -12.51
C LEU A 223 -10.71 -11.27 -13.20
N ASP A 224 -11.61 -10.42 -13.71
CA ASP A 224 -12.79 -10.85 -14.46
C ASP A 224 -12.47 -11.22 -15.92
N ARG A 225 -11.49 -10.54 -16.54
CA ARG A 225 -11.04 -10.88 -17.90
C ARG A 225 -10.31 -12.22 -17.97
N ASP A 226 -9.53 -12.55 -16.95
CA ASP A 226 -8.85 -13.85 -16.86
C ASP A 226 -9.84 -15.02 -16.72
N SER A 227 -11.04 -14.78 -16.17
CA SER A 227 -12.10 -15.80 -16.09
C SER A 227 -12.81 -16.05 -17.42
N ILE A 228 -12.91 -15.05 -18.32
CA ILE A 228 -13.61 -15.20 -19.61
C ILE A 228 -12.76 -15.99 -20.62
N THR A 229 -11.45 -16.08 -20.41
CA THR A 229 -10.54 -16.81 -21.31
C THR A 229 -10.52 -18.33 -21.03
N SER A 230 -11.22 -18.83 -20.00
CA SER A 230 -11.27 -20.27 -19.65
C SER A 230 -12.58 -20.98 -20.03
N CYS A 231 -13.52 -20.31 -20.69
CA CYS A 231 -14.77 -20.92 -21.15
C CYS A 231 -15.04 -20.56 -22.61
N SER A 232 -14.65 -21.45 -23.52
CA SER A 232 -15.29 -21.58 -24.83
C SER A 232 -15.52 -23.07 -25.10
N PRO A 233 -16.76 -23.57 -25.00
CA PRO A 233 -17.10 -24.91 -25.45
C PRO A 233 -17.33 -24.93 -26.96
N LEU A 234 -16.75 -25.95 -27.61
CA LEU A 234 -17.25 -26.67 -28.78
C LEU A 234 -17.87 -25.84 -29.92
N LEU A 235 -17.03 -25.50 -30.90
CA LEU A 235 -17.35 -25.75 -32.31
C LEU A 235 -16.11 -26.32 -33.01
N THR A 236 -16.21 -27.57 -33.46
CA THR A 236 -15.32 -28.17 -34.44
C THR A 236 -15.43 -27.40 -35.76
N PRO A 237 -14.32 -27.28 -36.52
CA PRO A 237 -14.09 -28.27 -37.56
C PRO A 237 -12.63 -28.77 -37.65
N SER A 238 -12.52 -30.08 -37.77
CA SER A 238 -11.57 -30.86 -38.59
C SER A 238 -10.19 -30.27 -38.96
N SER A 239 -9.17 -30.83 -38.29
CA SER A 239 -7.93 -31.42 -38.85
C SER A 239 -6.90 -30.48 -39.56
N PRO A 240 -5.67 -30.95 -39.85
CA PRO A 240 -4.50 -30.62 -39.05
C PRO A 240 -3.40 -29.96 -39.90
N THR A 241 -2.52 -29.13 -39.29
CA THR A 241 -1.06 -29.11 -39.52
C THR A 241 -0.43 -27.84 -38.95
N SER A 242 0.45 -28.04 -37.97
CA SER A 242 1.67 -27.25 -37.70
C SER A 242 1.63 -25.74 -37.93
N SER A 243 1.39 -24.98 -36.87
CA SER A 243 1.84 -23.58 -36.79
C SER A 243 2.79 -23.43 -35.61
N ILE A 244 4.08 -23.48 -35.94
CA ILE A 244 5.19 -23.02 -35.11
C ILE A 244 4.80 -21.63 -34.60
N HIS A 245 4.55 -21.48 -33.29
CA HIS A 245 4.45 -20.15 -32.70
C HIS A 245 5.84 -19.53 -32.78
N SER A 246 6.02 -18.63 -33.75
CA SER A 246 7.27 -17.89 -33.93
C SER A 246 7.58 -17.14 -32.63
N ALA A 247 8.52 -17.66 -31.85
CA ALA A 247 9.00 -16.96 -30.68
C ALA A 247 9.57 -15.60 -31.13
N HIS A 248 9.22 -14.54 -30.41
CA HIS A 248 9.73 -13.21 -30.69
C HIS A 248 10.80 -12.85 -29.67
N ASN A 249 11.81 -12.08 -30.09
CA ASN A 249 12.93 -11.72 -29.22
C ASN A 249 12.71 -10.31 -28.67
N CYS A 250 12.95 -10.16 -27.38
CA CYS A 250 12.86 -8.87 -26.71
C CYS A 250 13.90 -7.91 -27.30
N SER A 251 13.46 -6.72 -27.68
CA SER A 251 14.33 -5.71 -28.28
C SER A 251 15.36 -5.11 -27.32
N GLY A 252 15.14 -5.21 -26.00
CA GLY A 252 16.07 -4.71 -24.99
C GLY A 252 17.02 -5.78 -24.45
N CYS A 253 16.50 -6.96 -24.11
CA CYS A 253 17.27 -7.99 -23.42
C CYS A 253 17.41 -9.34 -24.16
N GLY A 254 16.89 -9.45 -25.39
CA GLY A 254 17.03 -10.65 -26.23
C GLY A 254 16.19 -11.87 -25.81
N VAL A 255 15.56 -11.85 -24.63
CA VAL A 255 14.70 -12.96 -24.13
C VAL A 255 13.60 -13.30 -25.13
N GLU A 256 13.41 -14.58 -25.43
CA GLU A 256 12.36 -15.06 -26.32
C GLU A 256 11.05 -15.37 -25.57
N LYS A 257 9.92 -14.90 -26.08
CA LYS A 257 8.57 -15.23 -25.57
C LYS A 257 7.56 -15.26 -26.71
N ALA A 258 6.55 -16.11 -26.57
CA ALA A 258 5.45 -16.23 -27.54
C ALA A 258 4.56 -14.96 -27.60
N MET A 259 4.39 -14.26 -26.48
CA MET A 259 3.64 -13.01 -26.41
C MET A 259 4.43 -11.94 -25.65
N MET A 260 4.51 -10.75 -26.24
CA MET A 260 5.24 -9.62 -25.67
C MET A 260 4.48 -8.30 -25.87
N PRO A 261 4.43 -7.41 -24.87
CA PRO A 261 3.97 -6.05 -25.06
C PRO A 261 4.79 -5.33 -26.15
N VAL A 262 4.08 -4.67 -27.05
CA VAL A 262 4.65 -3.80 -28.08
C VAL A 262 4.63 -2.34 -27.61
N CYS A 263 5.58 -1.54 -28.06
CA CYS A 263 5.52 -0.10 -27.86
C CYS A 263 4.25 0.48 -28.48
N SER A 264 3.46 1.22 -27.70
CA SER A 264 2.20 1.82 -28.15
C SER A 264 2.39 2.91 -29.21
N ARG A 265 3.58 3.55 -29.25
CA ARG A 265 3.92 4.62 -30.21
C ARG A 265 4.29 4.07 -31.58
N CYS A 266 5.29 3.19 -31.68
CA CYS A 266 5.75 2.66 -32.98
C CYS A 266 5.08 1.33 -33.39
N LYS A 267 4.56 0.55 -32.43
CA LYS A 267 4.03 -0.82 -32.66
C LYS A 267 5.02 -1.77 -33.36
N VAL A 268 6.33 -1.52 -33.25
CA VAL A 268 7.40 -2.33 -33.87
C VAL A 268 8.22 -3.07 -32.81
N ARG A 269 8.75 -2.35 -31.81
CA ARG A 269 9.59 -2.92 -30.76
C ARG A 269 8.76 -3.69 -29.73
N ARG A 270 9.24 -4.88 -29.36
CA ARG A 270 8.61 -5.82 -28.40
C ARG A 270 9.48 -5.95 -27.17
N TYR A 271 8.87 -6.01 -25.99
CA TYR A 271 9.57 -6.13 -24.72
C TYR A 271 9.05 -7.34 -23.93
N CYS A 272 9.93 -8.06 -23.26
CA CYS A 272 9.53 -9.27 -22.51
C CYS A 272 8.68 -8.96 -21.25
N SER A 273 8.60 -7.68 -20.84
CA SER A 273 7.81 -7.16 -19.73
C SER A 273 7.69 -5.63 -19.81
N ASN A 274 6.73 -5.04 -19.08
CA ASN A 274 6.63 -3.58 -18.92
C ASN A 274 7.85 -2.98 -18.24
N LYS A 275 8.49 -3.72 -17.31
CA LYS A 275 9.73 -3.28 -16.68
C LYS A 275 10.86 -3.14 -17.70
N CYS A 276 11.07 -4.16 -18.54
CA CYS A 276 12.07 -4.11 -19.61
C CYS A 276 11.80 -2.97 -20.60
N ARG A 277 10.52 -2.67 -20.90
CA ARG A 277 10.16 -1.49 -21.71
C ARG A 277 10.57 -0.16 -21.05
N LEU A 278 10.42 -0.04 -19.75
CA LEU A 278 10.79 1.17 -19.01
C LEU A 278 12.32 1.29 -18.87
N ASP A 279 13.00 0.19 -18.59
CA ASP A 279 14.45 0.14 -18.45
C ASP A 279 15.17 0.56 -19.75
N HIS A 280 14.61 0.21 -20.91
CA HIS A 280 15.12 0.60 -22.24
C HIS A 280 14.37 1.77 -22.89
N ALA A 281 13.59 2.53 -22.12
CA ALA A 281 12.76 3.60 -22.68
C ALA A 281 13.60 4.73 -23.32
N THR A 282 14.73 5.08 -22.70
CA THR A 282 15.62 6.16 -23.15
C THR A 282 16.33 5.82 -24.46
N GLU A 283 16.84 4.60 -24.60
CA GLU A 283 17.43 4.08 -25.85
C GLU A 283 16.38 3.99 -26.95
N HIS A 284 15.18 3.52 -26.60
CA HIS A 284 14.11 3.35 -27.57
C HIS A 284 13.52 4.68 -28.06
N GLU A 285 13.45 5.73 -27.23
CA GLU A 285 12.77 6.98 -27.56
C GLU A 285 13.33 7.65 -28.82
N GLN A 286 14.66 7.61 -29.00
CA GLN A 286 15.34 8.16 -30.17
C GLN A 286 14.97 7.40 -31.46
N GLU A 287 14.91 6.08 -31.39
CA GLU A 287 14.53 5.23 -32.53
C GLU A 287 13.02 5.19 -32.79
N CYS A 288 12.21 5.48 -31.77
CA CYS A 288 10.75 5.34 -31.81
C CYS A 288 10.12 6.31 -32.82
N VAL A 289 10.68 7.50 -32.93
CA VAL A 289 10.24 8.55 -33.86
C VAL A 289 10.48 8.11 -35.31
N THR A 290 11.69 7.63 -35.61
CA THR A 290 12.09 7.18 -36.95
C THR A 290 11.26 5.97 -37.40
N LEU A 291 11.02 5.02 -36.49
CA LEU A 291 10.20 3.84 -36.77
C LEU A 291 8.72 4.16 -37.02
N ARG A 292 8.21 5.27 -36.47
CA ARG A 292 6.85 5.74 -36.72
C ARG A 292 6.69 6.34 -38.12
N GLU A 293 7.69 7.10 -38.57
CA GLU A 293 7.68 7.75 -39.89
C GLU A 293 7.82 6.72 -41.03
N SER A 294 8.59 5.65 -40.84
CA SER A 294 8.72 4.55 -41.81
C SER A 294 7.43 3.75 -42.09
N ARG A 295 6.34 4.03 -41.37
CA ARG A 295 5.02 3.37 -41.47
C ARG A 295 3.91 4.28 -41.98
N SER A 296 4.19 5.56 -42.23
CA SER A 296 3.26 6.54 -42.79
C SER A 296 3.48 6.65 -44.29
#